data_AF-A0A0Q1CH77-F1
#
_entry.id   AF-A0A0Q1CH77-F1
#
_cell.length_a   1.000
_cell.length_b   1.000
_cell.length_c   1.000
_cell.angle_alpha   90.00
_cell.angle_beta   90.00
_cell.angle_gamma   90.00
#
_symmetry.space_group_name_H-M   'P 1'
#
loop_
_entity.id
_entity.type
_entity.pdbx_description
1 polymer ?
#
loop_
_entity_poly.entity_id
_entity_poly.type
_entity_poly.pdbx_seq_one_letter_code
_entity_poly.pdbx_strand_id
1 'polypeptide(L)'
;MIYSIVFIILMLWFNLYSTPVPVTSGVENDVIGRMCQFSNGNILAVIERNPDWNSGDLYSIISTDDGNTWGTLHPAVINSGNQSTFSLISLPGDTFMLFYASNEGGAYKIYRTQSTDGINWIPQGQINLGWQSGQSVYDPIVIRENDNSLTMTYIAMGYGAYVAHQPWQGQWDSLKTQVQANAYRARICRHADGTYMAAYHRRTGSTYEYDVFVKTSPDRLNWSGETQLTTNKNSHDPFCGIAPDGAYLVFYAKYTVAYNLYYRRAYVPTIWETEVPITSDAVNNTEPSFYSMPNYLYLIWTHAVNYQTDNDIYFEKIFYTCLGVEHPPHENTSMNSSVTISQKHQTITINFSSSCQGNYPLKIYNISGQMIFQDNIQANGTANVTYDLGHLSPNIYFLKLGTVHDSMAFSTIYIVE
;
A
#
# COMPACT_ATOMS: atom_id res chain seq x y z
N MET A 1 -26.72 -7.75 41.40
CA MET A 1 -25.40 -8.36 41.11
C MET A 1 -25.22 -8.34 39.59
N ILE A 2 -24.98 -7.15 39.01
CA ILE A 2 -25.00 -6.88 37.55
C ILE A 2 -23.87 -5.87 37.25
N TYR A 3 -22.61 -6.27 37.45
CA TYR A 3 -21.45 -5.42 37.14
C TYR A 3 -20.26 -6.18 36.52
N SER A 4 -20.43 -7.43 36.07
CA SER A 4 -19.28 -8.27 35.64
C SER A 4 -19.24 -8.69 34.17
N ILE A 5 -20.20 -8.30 33.32
CA ILE A 5 -20.21 -8.71 31.89
C ILE A 5 -19.82 -7.56 30.94
N VAL A 6 -19.90 -6.30 31.38
CA VAL A 6 -19.45 -5.14 30.58
C VAL A 6 -17.91 -5.02 30.53
N PHE A 7 -17.18 -5.79 31.34
CA PHE A 7 -15.72 -5.69 31.47
C PHE A 7 -14.92 -6.58 30.50
N ILE A 8 -15.56 -7.45 29.71
CA ILE A 8 -14.85 -8.38 28.80
C ILE A 8 -14.89 -7.91 27.33
N ILE A 9 -15.85 -7.07 26.94
CA ILE A 9 -16.00 -6.60 25.55
C ILE A 9 -15.00 -5.46 25.22
N LEU A 10 -14.48 -4.77 26.24
CA LEU A 10 -13.45 -3.73 26.06
C LEU A 10 -12.03 -4.31 25.86
N MET A 11 -11.84 -5.63 26.00
CA MET A 11 -10.52 -6.28 26.03
C MET A 11 -10.22 -7.19 24.84
N LEU A 12 -11.00 -7.21 23.75
CA LEU A 12 -10.64 -8.02 22.56
C LEU A 12 -10.54 -7.20 21.26
N TRP A 13 -10.58 -5.88 21.39
CA TRP A 13 -9.90 -4.98 20.47
C TRP A 13 -8.48 -4.66 20.98
N PHE A 14 -7.81 -5.65 21.60
CA PHE A 14 -6.36 -5.65 21.56
C PHE A 14 -6.02 -5.82 20.08
N ASN A 15 -5.88 -4.66 19.45
CA ASN A 15 -5.32 -4.51 18.14
C ASN A 15 -4.25 -5.57 17.94
N LEU A 16 -4.53 -6.55 17.08
CA LEU A 16 -3.54 -7.48 16.58
C LEU A 16 -2.61 -6.73 15.61
N TYR A 17 -2.13 -5.55 16.00
CA TYR A 17 -1.01 -4.91 15.35
C TYR A 17 0.21 -5.73 15.78
N SER A 18 0.87 -6.35 14.80
CA SER A 18 2.21 -6.87 15.04
C SER A 18 3.07 -5.69 15.47
N THR A 19 3.79 -5.81 16.58
CA THR A 19 4.82 -4.82 16.91
C THR A 19 5.78 -4.73 15.72
N PRO A 20 6.12 -3.51 15.24
CA PRO A 20 7.14 -3.34 14.21
C PRO A 20 8.44 -4.06 14.58
N VAL A 21 9.02 -4.76 13.60
CA VAL A 21 10.25 -5.53 13.73
C VAL A 21 11.36 -4.83 12.95
N PRO A 22 12.56 -4.60 13.54
CA PRO A 22 13.69 -4.11 12.79
C PRO A 22 14.14 -5.15 11.74
N VAL A 23 14.16 -4.75 10.48
CA VAL A 23 14.79 -5.47 9.35
C VAL A 23 16.31 -5.32 9.43
N THR A 24 16.75 -4.10 9.74
CA THR A 24 18.13 -3.80 10.10
C THR A 24 18.19 -3.12 11.46
N SER A 25 19.35 -3.23 12.10
CA SER A 25 19.70 -2.52 13.33
C SER A 25 21.21 -2.29 13.34
N GLY A 26 21.67 -1.27 14.05
CA GLY A 26 23.11 -1.07 14.25
C GLY A 26 23.48 0.39 14.42
N VAL A 27 24.62 0.76 13.84
CA VAL A 27 25.10 2.16 13.72
C VAL A 27 25.24 2.58 12.25
N GLU A 28 24.79 1.70 11.35
CA GLU A 28 24.86 1.92 9.92
C GLU A 28 23.66 2.75 9.48
N ASN A 29 23.81 3.49 8.38
CA ASN A 29 22.78 4.41 7.93
C ASN A 29 21.93 3.76 6.83
N ASP A 30 20.92 2.98 7.18
CA ASP A 30 20.02 2.30 6.24
C ASP A 30 18.76 3.15 5.95
N VAL A 31 18.65 3.70 4.74
CA VAL A 31 17.78 4.87 4.47
C VAL A 31 16.58 4.62 3.56
N ILE A 32 16.51 3.47 2.87
CA ILE A 32 15.37 3.09 2.02
C ILE A 32 15.23 1.56 2.03
N GLY A 33 14.01 1.05 2.21
CA GLY A 33 13.69 -0.38 2.06
C GLY A 33 12.62 -0.63 0.98
N ARG A 34 12.77 -1.71 0.21
CA ARG A 34 11.71 -2.26 -0.66
C ARG A 34 11.65 -3.78 -0.50
N MET A 35 10.49 -4.37 -0.70
CA MET A 35 10.31 -5.82 -0.52
C MET A 35 9.41 -6.46 -1.57
N CYS A 36 9.57 -7.76 -1.73
CA CYS A 36 8.69 -8.63 -2.50
C CYS A 36 8.68 -10.03 -1.85
N GLN A 37 7.86 -10.93 -2.37
CA GLN A 37 7.70 -12.27 -1.81
C GLN A 37 8.14 -13.35 -2.82
N PHE A 38 8.77 -14.39 -2.30
CA PHE A 38 8.99 -15.65 -3.01
C PHE A 38 7.68 -16.45 -3.09
N SER A 39 7.60 -17.37 -4.05
CA SER A 39 6.47 -18.29 -4.19
C SER A 39 6.27 -19.22 -2.98
N ASN A 40 7.32 -19.47 -2.20
CA ASN A 40 7.29 -20.28 -0.98
C ASN A 40 6.85 -19.49 0.28
N GLY A 41 6.55 -18.19 0.15
CA GLY A 41 6.13 -17.33 1.24
C GLY A 41 7.26 -16.55 1.93
N ASN A 42 8.54 -16.85 1.66
CA ASN A 42 9.66 -16.06 2.15
C ASN A 42 9.57 -14.62 1.66
N ILE A 43 10.09 -13.67 2.44
CA ILE A 43 10.09 -12.25 2.08
C ILE A 43 11.52 -11.85 1.75
N LEU A 44 11.71 -11.25 0.57
CA LEU A 44 12.95 -10.59 0.16
C LEU A 44 12.80 -9.10 0.42
N ALA A 45 13.70 -8.52 1.21
CA ALA A 45 13.90 -7.08 1.26
C ALA A 45 15.23 -6.70 0.62
N VAL A 46 15.26 -5.54 -0.04
CA VAL A 46 16.47 -4.85 -0.45
C VAL A 46 16.50 -3.50 0.27
N ILE A 47 17.67 -3.11 0.75
CA ILE A 47 17.89 -1.86 1.47
C ILE A 47 18.99 -1.04 0.80
N GLU A 48 18.92 0.29 0.94
CA GLU A 48 20.03 1.20 0.67
C GLU A 48 20.75 1.50 1.98
N ARG A 49 22.05 1.18 2.04
CA ARG A 49 22.95 1.59 3.13
C ARG A 49 23.83 2.73 2.64
N ASN A 50 23.76 3.86 3.31
CA ASN A 50 24.37 5.12 2.87
C ASN A 50 25.11 5.82 4.02
N PRO A 51 26.27 5.30 4.45
CA PRO A 51 26.94 5.72 5.68
C PRO A 51 27.41 7.18 5.68
N ASP A 52 27.54 7.81 4.51
CA ASP A 52 28.10 9.16 4.35
C ASP A 52 27.16 10.15 3.64
N TRP A 53 25.91 9.75 3.37
CA TRP A 53 24.92 10.48 2.54
C TRP A 53 25.38 10.78 1.11
N ASN A 54 26.54 10.28 0.68
CA ASN A 54 27.14 10.56 -0.62
C ASN A 54 27.19 9.32 -1.52
N SER A 55 27.24 8.12 -0.95
CA SER A 55 27.29 6.86 -1.68
C SER A 55 26.47 5.79 -0.97
N GLY A 56 25.35 5.42 -1.57
CA GLY A 56 24.60 4.24 -1.15
C GLY A 56 25.13 2.98 -1.83
N ASP A 57 25.16 1.89 -1.07
CA ASP A 57 25.28 0.51 -1.55
C ASP A 57 23.94 -0.19 -1.32
N LEU A 58 23.61 -1.21 -2.14
CA LEU A 58 22.38 -1.96 -2.01
C LEU A 58 22.65 -3.36 -1.46
N TYR A 59 21.89 -3.74 -0.44
CA TYR A 59 21.98 -5.05 0.22
C TYR A 59 20.63 -5.76 0.19
N SER A 60 20.63 -7.08 0.05
CA SER A 60 19.44 -7.92 0.19
C SER A 60 19.45 -8.71 1.50
N ILE A 61 18.26 -9.00 2.01
CA ILE A 61 18.04 -9.76 3.24
C ILE A 61 16.72 -10.52 3.12
N ILE A 62 16.67 -11.72 3.69
CA ILE A 62 15.53 -12.63 3.57
C ILE A 62 14.95 -12.92 4.94
N SER A 63 13.62 -12.88 5.05
CA SER A 63 12.87 -13.46 6.15
C SER A 63 12.22 -14.79 5.71
N THR A 64 12.33 -15.81 6.55
CA THR A 64 11.76 -17.14 6.34
C THR A 64 10.60 -17.46 7.28
N ASP A 65 10.18 -16.50 8.09
CA ASP A 65 9.17 -16.65 9.13
C ASP A 65 8.14 -15.49 9.09
N ASP A 66 7.81 -15.06 7.87
CA ASP A 66 6.76 -14.07 7.60
C ASP A 66 7.07 -12.67 8.18
N GLY A 67 8.35 -12.31 8.24
CA GLY A 67 8.85 -11.00 8.66
C GLY A 67 9.07 -10.86 10.17
N ASN A 68 8.93 -11.95 10.94
CA ASN A 68 9.18 -11.93 12.38
C ASN A 68 10.68 -11.84 12.70
N THR A 69 11.53 -12.44 11.88
CA THR A 69 12.99 -12.32 11.95
C THR A 69 13.60 -12.17 10.56
N TRP A 70 14.82 -11.62 10.52
CA TRP A 70 15.54 -11.31 9.28
C TRP A 70 16.94 -11.91 9.31
N GLY A 71 17.38 -12.41 8.14
CA GLY A 71 18.66 -13.09 7.97
C GLY A 71 19.88 -12.16 7.99
N THR A 72 20.96 -12.59 7.34
CA THR A 72 22.17 -11.75 7.16
C THR A 72 22.05 -10.92 5.88
N LEU A 73 22.65 -9.72 5.89
CA LEU A 73 22.75 -8.89 4.70
C LEU A 73 23.69 -9.49 3.66
N HIS A 74 23.26 -9.50 2.40
CA HIS A 74 24.02 -9.92 1.25
C HIS A 74 24.21 -8.75 0.27
N PRO A 75 25.41 -8.53 -0.27
CA PRO A 75 25.62 -7.54 -1.32
C PRO A 75 24.70 -7.76 -2.53
N ALA A 76 23.89 -6.76 -2.88
CA ALA A 76 23.09 -6.76 -4.11
C ALA A 76 23.76 -5.93 -5.21
N VAL A 77 24.17 -4.70 -4.87
CA VAL A 77 24.97 -3.84 -5.73
C VAL A 77 25.95 -3.08 -4.84
N ILE A 78 27.24 -3.33 -5.04
CA ILE A 78 28.34 -2.61 -4.39
C ILE A 78 29.29 -2.19 -5.50
N ASN A 79 29.31 -0.91 -5.85
CA ASN A 79 30.21 -0.40 -6.87
C ASN A 79 30.71 1.01 -6.53
N SER A 80 31.64 1.53 -7.34
CA SER A 80 32.30 2.81 -7.05
C SER A 80 31.45 4.06 -7.28
N GLY A 81 30.28 3.93 -7.92
CA GLY A 81 29.30 5.01 -8.00
C GLY A 81 28.51 5.15 -6.69
N ASN A 82 27.63 6.14 -6.62
CA ASN A 82 26.56 6.18 -5.64
C ASN A 82 25.37 5.40 -6.21
N GLN A 83 24.96 4.31 -5.55
CA GLN A 83 23.69 3.63 -5.82
C GLN A 83 22.64 4.18 -4.86
N SER A 84 21.60 4.78 -5.40
CA SER A 84 20.51 5.32 -4.59
C SER A 84 19.19 5.10 -5.27
N THR A 85 18.11 5.08 -4.49
CA THR A 85 16.73 4.97 -4.97
C THR A 85 16.48 3.76 -5.88
N PHE A 86 15.61 2.86 -5.45
CA PHE A 86 15.43 1.62 -6.18
C PHE A 86 14.00 1.11 -6.13
N SER A 87 13.74 0.15 -7.02
CA SER A 87 12.53 -0.63 -7.10
C SER A 87 12.86 -2.09 -7.23
N LEU A 88 12.16 -2.90 -6.46
CA LEU A 88 12.30 -4.35 -6.43
C LEU A 88 10.98 -4.95 -6.91
N ILE A 89 11.04 -5.85 -7.89
CA ILE A 89 9.87 -6.59 -8.36
C ILE A 89 10.16 -8.09 -8.45
N SER A 90 9.11 -8.89 -8.32
CA SER A 90 9.13 -10.33 -8.56
C SER A 90 8.51 -10.68 -9.92
N LEU A 91 9.23 -11.47 -10.71
CA LEU A 91 8.82 -12.06 -11.98
C LEU A 91 8.42 -13.52 -11.78
N PRO A 92 7.77 -14.18 -12.77
CA PRO A 92 7.45 -15.60 -12.66
C PRO A 92 8.68 -16.46 -12.37
N GLY A 93 8.51 -17.47 -11.51
CA GLY A 93 9.57 -18.43 -11.18
C GLY A 93 10.64 -17.89 -10.23
N ASP A 94 10.24 -17.07 -9.24
CA ASP A 94 11.13 -16.50 -8.22
C ASP A 94 12.36 -15.79 -8.81
N THR A 95 12.15 -15.13 -9.95
CA THR A 95 13.15 -14.24 -10.54
C THR A 95 12.87 -12.82 -10.06
N PHE A 96 13.85 -12.20 -9.42
CA PHE A 96 13.77 -10.85 -8.90
C PHE A 96 14.53 -9.90 -9.82
N MET A 97 13.96 -8.74 -10.08
CA MET A 97 14.66 -7.64 -10.73
C MET A 97 14.72 -6.45 -9.80
N LEU A 98 15.94 -5.91 -9.68
CA LEU A 98 16.24 -4.69 -8.95
C LEU A 98 16.60 -3.60 -9.96
N PHE A 99 15.84 -2.53 -9.95
CA PHE A 99 16.08 -1.31 -10.72
C PHE A 99 16.61 -0.25 -9.78
N TYR A 100 17.71 0.42 -10.13
CA TYR A 100 18.36 1.36 -9.23
C TYR A 100 18.96 2.54 -9.98
N ALA A 101 19.07 3.70 -9.34
CA ALA A 101 19.84 4.80 -9.89
C ALA A 101 21.32 4.63 -9.52
N SER A 102 22.21 4.85 -10.49
CA SER A 102 23.66 4.87 -10.27
C SER A 102 24.30 5.98 -11.11
N ASN A 103 25.31 6.64 -10.57
CA ASN A 103 26.14 7.61 -11.29
C ASN A 103 27.49 7.04 -11.75
N GLU A 104 27.64 5.70 -11.83
CA GLU A 104 28.87 5.03 -12.28
C GLU A 104 29.35 5.47 -13.68
N GLY A 105 28.46 6.04 -14.50
CA GLY A 105 28.76 6.65 -15.81
C GLY A 105 28.92 8.18 -15.80
N GLY A 106 29.02 8.82 -14.63
CA GLY A 106 29.23 10.27 -14.45
C GLY A 106 27.96 11.11 -14.23
N ALA A 107 26.79 10.65 -14.69
CA ALA A 107 25.48 11.22 -14.37
C ALA A 107 24.56 10.10 -13.88
N TYR A 108 23.57 10.40 -13.04
CA TYR A 108 22.63 9.38 -12.60
C TYR A 108 21.85 8.80 -13.78
N LYS A 109 21.88 7.47 -13.91
CA LYS A 109 21.07 6.70 -14.85
C LYS A 109 20.41 5.56 -14.09
N ILE A 110 19.40 4.97 -14.71
CA ILE A 110 18.73 3.79 -14.17
C ILE A 110 19.42 2.55 -14.74
N TYR A 111 19.83 1.66 -13.85
CA TYR A 111 20.41 0.36 -14.13
C TYR A 111 19.49 -0.73 -13.61
N ARG A 112 19.79 -1.98 -13.99
CA ARG A 112 19.12 -3.14 -13.41
C ARG A 112 20.08 -4.30 -13.15
N THR A 113 19.73 -5.11 -12.16
CA THR A 113 20.36 -6.39 -11.83
C THR A 113 19.27 -7.43 -11.54
N GLN A 114 19.60 -8.70 -11.68
CA GLN A 114 18.66 -9.81 -11.54
C GLN A 114 19.17 -10.85 -10.55
N SER A 115 18.26 -11.46 -9.78
CA SER A 115 18.56 -12.61 -8.92
C SER A 115 17.47 -13.67 -9.04
N THR A 116 17.81 -14.93 -8.76
CA THR A 116 16.84 -16.05 -8.65
C THR A 116 16.78 -16.63 -7.24
N ASP A 117 17.58 -16.13 -6.32
CA ASP A 117 17.69 -16.63 -4.94
C ASP A 117 17.65 -15.48 -3.91
N GLY A 118 17.59 -14.22 -4.36
CA GLY A 118 17.63 -13.03 -3.52
C GLY A 118 19.00 -12.76 -2.89
N ILE A 119 20.04 -13.52 -3.25
CA ILE A 119 21.39 -13.45 -2.66
C ILE A 119 22.43 -13.11 -3.73
N ASN A 120 22.41 -13.83 -4.85
CA ASN A 120 23.34 -13.66 -5.95
C ASN A 120 22.70 -12.79 -7.03
N TRP A 121 23.31 -11.64 -7.32
CA TRP A 121 22.79 -10.63 -8.24
C TRP A 121 23.68 -10.49 -9.47
N ILE A 122 23.07 -10.58 -10.65
CA ILE A 122 23.73 -10.54 -11.96
C ILE A 122 23.40 -9.21 -12.66
N PRO A 123 24.39 -8.29 -12.83
CA PRO A 123 24.18 -7.03 -13.51
C PRO A 123 23.62 -7.20 -14.93
N GLN A 124 22.61 -6.39 -15.27
CA GLN A 124 21.96 -6.37 -16.59
C GLN A 124 22.21 -5.07 -17.36
N GLY A 125 22.96 -4.14 -16.78
CA GLY A 125 23.39 -2.88 -17.41
C GLY A 125 22.39 -1.73 -17.31
N GLN A 126 22.73 -0.63 -17.98
CA GLN A 126 21.95 0.61 -18.01
C GLN A 126 20.68 0.46 -18.88
N ILE A 127 19.58 1.07 -18.45
CA ILE A 127 18.36 1.21 -19.23
C ILE A 127 18.46 2.43 -20.15
N ASN A 128 18.14 2.25 -21.43
CA ASN A 128 18.07 3.35 -22.39
C ASN A 128 16.64 3.94 -22.43
N LEU A 129 16.46 5.10 -21.81
CA LEU A 129 15.22 5.88 -21.82
C LEU A 129 15.25 7.05 -22.84
N GLY A 130 16.23 7.05 -23.74
CA GLY A 130 16.41 8.06 -24.80
C GLY A 130 16.86 9.45 -24.32
N TRP A 131 17.30 9.59 -23.07
CA TRP A 131 17.87 10.85 -22.57
C TRP A 131 19.31 11.05 -23.04
N GLN A 132 19.72 12.31 -23.17
CA GLN A 132 21.10 12.65 -23.47
C GLN A 132 22.05 12.12 -22.39
N SER A 133 23.31 11.85 -22.75
CA SER A 133 24.30 11.26 -21.84
C SER A 133 24.45 12.04 -20.52
N GLY A 134 24.49 13.37 -20.57
CA GLY A 134 24.62 14.23 -19.38
C GLY A 134 23.35 14.41 -18.54
N GLN A 135 22.17 13.97 -19.01
CA GLN A 135 20.92 14.18 -18.27
C GLN A 135 20.75 13.14 -17.15
N SER A 136 20.73 13.57 -15.90
CA SER A 136 20.41 12.69 -14.76
C SER A 136 18.96 12.21 -14.80
N VAL A 137 18.76 10.90 -14.72
CA VAL A 137 17.48 10.23 -14.49
C VAL A 137 17.62 9.22 -13.35
N TYR A 138 16.70 9.26 -12.39
CA TYR A 138 16.83 8.52 -11.13
C TYR A 138 15.47 8.23 -10.51
N ASP A 139 15.48 7.56 -9.35
CA ASP A 139 14.30 7.18 -8.57
C ASP A 139 13.28 6.30 -9.34
N PRO A 140 13.74 5.14 -9.85
CA PRO A 140 12.89 4.22 -10.60
C PRO A 140 11.89 3.55 -9.67
N ILE A 141 10.62 3.50 -10.09
CA ILE A 141 9.57 2.72 -9.44
C ILE A 141 8.84 1.92 -10.49
N VAL A 142 9.05 0.62 -10.46
CA VAL A 142 8.58 -0.32 -11.46
C VAL A 142 7.44 -1.15 -10.90
N ILE A 143 6.39 -1.30 -11.70
CA ILE A 143 5.35 -2.30 -11.50
C ILE A 143 5.39 -3.31 -12.64
N ARG A 144 5.04 -4.56 -12.32
CA ARG A 144 4.74 -5.59 -13.31
C ARG A 144 3.25 -5.58 -13.60
N GLU A 145 2.90 -5.61 -14.89
CA GLU A 145 1.53 -5.70 -15.34
C GLU A 145 1.10 -7.17 -15.56
N ASN A 146 -0.21 -7.38 -15.74
CA ASN A 146 -0.79 -8.72 -15.91
C ASN A 146 -0.25 -9.50 -17.12
N ASP A 147 0.18 -8.79 -18.16
CA ASP A 147 0.79 -9.35 -19.38
C ASP A 147 2.32 -9.52 -19.26
N ASN A 148 2.88 -9.32 -18.06
CA ASN A 148 4.31 -9.28 -17.75
C ASN A 148 5.09 -8.11 -18.34
N SER A 149 4.42 -7.18 -19.03
CA SER A 149 5.03 -5.89 -19.33
C SER A 149 5.39 -5.15 -18.03
N LEU A 150 6.31 -4.21 -18.13
CA LEU A 150 6.73 -3.37 -17.01
C LEU A 150 6.39 -1.92 -17.29
N THR A 151 5.94 -1.21 -16.26
CA THR A 151 5.76 0.23 -16.31
C THR A 151 6.56 0.85 -15.18
N MET A 152 7.32 1.90 -15.50
CA MET A 152 8.22 2.58 -14.57
C MET A 152 7.90 4.06 -14.49
N THR A 153 7.73 4.60 -13.29
CA THR A 153 7.93 6.03 -13.05
C THR A 153 9.36 6.32 -12.68
N TYR A 154 9.85 7.49 -13.09
CA TYR A 154 11.18 7.98 -12.76
C TYR A 154 11.23 9.51 -12.79
N ILE A 155 12.30 10.08 -12.26
CA ILE A 155 12.56 11.52 -12.28
C ILE A 155 13.61 11.86 -13.33
N ALA A 156 13.37 12.91 -14.10
CA ALA A 156 14.44 13.58 -14.85
C ALA A 156 14.81 14.87 -14.11
N MET A 157 16.05 14.95 -13.63
CA MET A 157 16.53 16.03 -12.77
C MET A 157 16.29 17.39 -13.42
N GLY A 158 15.60 18.28 -12.70
CA GLY A 158 15.26 19.64 -13.17
C GLY A 158 13.99 19.75 -14.02
N TYR A 159 13.33 18.64 -14.39
CA TYR A 159 12.14 18.65 -15.23
C TYR A 159 10.88 18.12 -14.53
N GLY A 160 11.00 17.01 -13.77
CA GLY A 160 9.88 16.42 -13.02
C GLY A 160 9.79 14.90 -13.21
N ALA A 161 8.57 14.37 -13.05
CA ALA A 161 8.27 12.95 -13.12
C ALA A 161 7.81 12.51 -14.51
N TYR A 162 8.25 11.32 -14.90
CA TYR A 162 8.02 10.70 -16.20
C TYR A 162 7.61 9.23 -16.04
N VAL A 163 7.00 8.67 -17.08
CA VAL A 163 6.67 7.26 -17.17
C VAL A 163 7.29 6.66 -18.45
N ALA A 164 7.75 5.42 -18.34
CA ALA A 164 8.19 4.59 -19.45
C ALA A 164 7.59 3.19 -19.32
N HIS A 165 7.47 2.50 -20.45
CA HIS A 165 6.90 1.17 -20.55
C HIS A 165 7.86 0.23 -21.29
N GLN A 166 7.91 -1.02 -20.84
CA GLN A 166 8.64 -2.11 -21.48
C GLN A 166 7.62 -3.23 -21.76
N PRO A 167 7.25 -3.49 -23.03
CA PRO A 167 6.48 -4.67 -23.39
C PRO A 167 7.19 -5.95 -22.93
N TRP A 168 6.46 -7.05 -22.72
CA TRP A 168 7.08 -8.32 -22.33
C TRP A 168 8.20 -8.72 -23.29
N GLN A 169 9.41 -8.93 -22.75
CA GLN A 169 10.65 -9.21 -23.51
C GLN A 169 11.06 -8.11 -24.53
N GLY A 170 10.41 -6.95 -24.50
CA GLY A 170 10.70 -5.80 -25.33
C GLY A 170 11.78 -4.89 -24.75
N GLN A 171 11.99 -3.77 -25.43
CA GLN A 171 12.82 -2.67 -24.96
C GLN A 171 11.96 -1.63 -24.24
N TRP A 172 12.58 -0.88 -23.33
CA TRP A 172 11.95 0.30 -22.76
C TRP A 172 11.69 1.33 -23.87
N ASP A 173 10.52 1.95 -23.84
CA ASP A 173 10.25 3.07 -24.73
C ASP A 173 11.10 4.31 -24.38
N SER A 174 11.19 5.23 -25.33
CA SER A 174 11.89 6.50 -25.18
C SER A 174 10.95 7.71 -25.34
N LEU A 175 9.66 7.54 -25.04
CA LEU A 175 8.63 8.55 -25.28
C LEU A 175 8.76 9.75 -24.35
N LYS A 176 9.33 9.53 -23.14
CA LYS A 176 9.50 10.55 -22.09
C LYS A 176 8.16 11.22 -21.77
N THR A 177 7.13 10.41 -21.60
CA THR A 177 5.80 10.90 -21.25
C THR A 177 5.83 11.50 -19.86
N GLN A 178 5.58 12.80 -19.76
CA GLN A 178 5.62 13.51 -18.48
C GLN A 178 4.34 13.23 -17.68
N VAL A 179 4.53 12.77 -16.44
CA VAL A 179 3.43 12.61 -15.47
C VAL A 179 3.11 13.97 -14.86
N GLN A 180 4.13 14.66 -14.36
CA GLN A 180 3.98 15.97 -13.73
C GLN A 180 5.32 16.74 -13.71
N ALA A 181 5.28 18.01 -14.11
CA ALA A 181 6.42 18.91 -14.00
C ALA A 181 6.74 19.24 -12.54
N ASN A 182 8.04 19.32 -12.19
CA ASN A 182 8.54 19.58 -10.83
C ASN A 182 8.06 18.59 -9.75
N ALA A 183 7.52 17.43 -10.14
CA ALA A 183 7.26 16.34 -9.22
C ALA A 183 8.56 15.65 -8.83
N TYR A 184 8.62 15.20 -7.58
CA TYR A 184 9.70 14.43 -6.99
C TYR A 184 9.15 13.12 -6.45
N ARG A 185 10.00 12.09 -6.46
CA ARG A 185 9.71 10.77 -5.91
C ARG A 185 8.39 10.17 -6.36
N ALA A 186 8.15 10.21 -7.67
CA ALA A 186 6.94 9.64 -8.24
C ALA A 186 6.94 8.11 -8.14
N ARG A 187 5.89 7.57 -7.52
CA ARG A 187 5.57 6.14 -7.44
C ARG A 187 4.39 5.85 -8.35
N ILE A 188 4.26 4.60 -8.77
CA ILE A 188 3.17 4.17 -9.65
C ILE A 188 2.54 2.87 -9.15
N CYS A 189 1.22 2.77 -9.32
CA CYS A 189 0.48 1.53 -9.24
C CYS A 189 -0.52 1.44 -10.38
N ARG A 190 -1.06 0.23 -10.61
CA ARG A 190 -2.11 -0.02 -11.60
C ARG A 190 -3.27 -0.73 -10.90
N HIS A 191 -4.45 -0.14 -11.00
CA HIS A 191 -5.69 -0.70 -10.49
C HIS A 191 -6.21 -1.80 -11.42
N ALA A 192 -7.08 -2.67 -10.90
CA ALA A 192 -7.59 -3.84 -11.63
C ALA A 192 -8.42 -3.48 -12.87
N ASP A 193 -9.04 -2.30 -12.90
CA ASP A 193 -9.74 -1.75 -14.07
C ASP A 193 -8.79 -1.27 -15.19
N GLY A 194 -7.47 -1.34 -14.96
CA GLY A 194 -6.44 -0.92 -15.88
C GLY A 194 -5.95 0.52 -15.68
N THR A 195 -6.59 1.31 -14.81
CA THR A 195 -6.20 2.68 -14.50
C THR A 195 -4.86 2.71 -13.76
N TYR A 196 -3.95 3.57 -14.23
CA TYR A 196 -2.70 3.89 -13.53
C TYR A 196 -2.94 5.02 -12.54
N MET A 197 -2.29 4.95 -11.39
CA MET A 197 -2.15 6.07 -10.48
C MET A 197 -0.68 6.34 -10.22
N ALA A 198 -0.30 7.62 -10.28
CA ALA A 198 0.99 8.07 -9.82
C ALA A 198 0.82 8.94 -8.58
N ALA A 199 1.58 8.65 -7.53
CA ALA A 199 1.67 9.47 -6.33
C ALA A 199 3.06 10.11 -6.26
N TYR A 200 3.13 11.38 -5.93
CA TYR A 200 4.38 12.15 -5.88
C TYR A 200 4.24 13.30 -4.90
N HIS A 201 5.37 13.84 -4.45
CA HIS A 201 5.36 15.11 -3.75
C HIS A 201 5.93 16.21 -4.65
N ARG A 202 5.53 17.46 -4.40
CA ARG A 202 6.15 18.61 -5.03
C ARG A 202 6.14 19.81 -4.11
N ARG A 203 7.06 20.72 -4.35
CA ARG A 203 7.16 21.96 -3.57
C ARG A 203 5.90 22.81 -3.79
N THR A 204 5.25 23.20 -2.71
CA THR A 204 4.07 24.10 -2.68
C THR A 204 4.37 25.44 -2.02
N GLY A 205 5.58 25.63 -1.47
CA GLY A 205 6.05 26.92 -0.97
C GLY A 205 7.57 27.03 -0.86
N SER A 206 8.09 27.29 0.35
CA SER A 206 9.53 27.42 0.61
C SER A 206 10.34 26.13 0.39
N THR A 207 11.65 26.15 0.67
CA THR A 207 12.59 25.07 0.28
C THR A 207 12.19 23.66 0.71
N TYR A 208 11.54 23.55 1.88
CA TYR A 208 11.13 22.27 2.46
C TYR A 208 9.61 22.11 2.50
N GLU A 209 8.88 23.00 1.83
CA GLU A 209 7.42 22.97 1.83
C GLU A 209 6.89 22.08 0.71
N TYR A 210 6.68 20.81 1.02
CA TYR A 210 6.16 19.80 0.11
C TYR A 210 4.77 19.33 0.52
N ASP A 211 3.93 19.06 -0.48
CA ASP A 211 2.68 18.34 -0.30
C ASP A 211 2.63 17.13 -1.24
N VAL A 212 1.81 16.14 -0.85
CA VAL A 212 1.57 14.91 -1.60
C VAL A 212 0.40 15.11 -2.55
N PHE A 213 0.56 14.61 -3.77
CA PHE A 213 -0.42 14.67 -4.85
C PHE A 213 -0.56 13.30 -5.52
N VAL A 214 -1.69 13.11 -6.21
CA VAL A 214 -1.92 11.99 -7.10
C VAL A 214 -2.44 12.46 -8.46
N LYS A 215 -2.15 11.68 -9.50
CA LYS A 215 -2.77 11.75 -10.82
C LYS A 215 -3.11 10.34 -11.29
N THR A 216 -4.06 10.23 -12.19
CA THR A 216 -4.42 8.96 -12.83
C THR A 216 -4.31 9.02 -14.33
N SER A 217 -4.20 7.85 -14.98
CA SER A 217 -4.18 7.75 -16.43
C SER A 217 -4.78 6.41 -16.87
N PRO A 218 -5.61 6.37 -17.93
CA PRO A 218 -6.09 5.10 -18.49
C PRO A 218 -5.06 4.40 -19.38
N ASP A 219 -4.02 5.11 -19.85
CA ASP A 219 -3.14 4.64 -20.93
C ASP A 219 -1.64 4.97 -20.72
N ARG A 220 -1.29 5.60 -19.59
CA ARG A 220 0.02 6.17 -19.23
C ARG A 220 0.40 7.42 -20.03
N LEU A 221 -0.41 7.84 -21.01
CA LEU A 221 -0.16 8.98 -21.89
C LEU A 221 -0.95 10.21 -21.43
N ASN A 222 -2.23 10.02 -21.16
CA ASN A 222 -3.17 11.06 -20.81
C ASN A 222 -3.37 11.05 -19.30
N TRP A 223 -2.72 11.98 -18.60
CA TRP A 223 -2.81 12.11 -17.14
C TRP A 223 -3.88 13.11 -16.72
N SER A 224 -4.63 12.78 -15.67
CA SER A 224 -5.69 13.61 -15.09
C SER A 224 -5.15 14.93 -14.50
N GLY A 225 -6.08 15.78 -14.04
CA GLY A 225 -5.74 16.84 -13.08
C GLY A 225 -5.11 16.27 -11.79
N GLU A 226 -4.36 17.11 -11.08
CA GLU A 226 -3.77 16.74 -9.78
C GLU A 226 -4.86 16.71 -8.69
N THR A 227 -4.80 15.71 -7.80
CA THR A 227 -5.54 15.72 -6.53
C THR A 227 -4.54 15.84 -5.38
N GLN A 228 -4.67 16.89 -4.57
CA GLN A 228 -3.79 17.14 -3.43
C GLN A 228 -4.26 16.35 -2.21
N LEU A 229 -3.37 15.57 -1.59
CA LEU A 229 -3.67 14.72 -0.43
C LEU A 229 -3.29 15.38 0.91
N THR A 230 -2.29 16.25 0.92
CA THR A 230 -1.82 16.94 2.14
C THR A 230 -1.76 18.44 1.91
N THR A 231 -1.92 19.22 2.97
CA THR A 231 -1.86 20.70 2.94
C THR A 231 -1.01 21.28 4.06
N ASN A 232 -0.29 20.43 4.80
CA ASN A 232 0.58 20.86 5.90
C ASN A 232 1.92 21.40 5.40
N LYS A 233 2.19 21.35 4.08
CA LYS A 233 3.42 21.83 3.46
C LYS A 233 4.66 21.21 4.08
N ASN A 234 4.59 19.96 4.52
CA ASN A 234 5.76 19.22 4.97
C ASN A 234 5.47 17.72 4.97
N SER A 235 4.99 17.22 3.82
CA SER A 235 4.73 15.80 3.58
C SER A 235 5.56 15.31 2.40
N HIS A 236 6.17 14.14 2.57
CA HIS A 236 7.18 13.58 1.66
C HIS A 236 6.91 12.10 1.37
N ASP A 237 7.72 11.57 0.45
CA ASP A 237 7.88 10.15 0.15
C ASP A 237 6.58 9.36 0.01
N PRO A 238 5.63 9.82 -0.82
CA PRO A 238 4.42 9.06 -1.00
C PRO A 238 4.73 7.72 -1.65
N PHE A 239 3.99 6.68 -1.29
CA PHE A 239 4.05 5.37 -1.93
C PHE A 239 2.65 4.83 -2.15
N CYS A 240 2.30 4.64 -3.42
CA CYS A 240 1.00 4.17 -3.83
C CYS A 240 0.97 2.69 -4.15
N GLY A 241 -0.19 2.07 -3.93
CA GLY A 241 -0.48 0.71 -4.33
C GLY A 241 -1.98 0.45 -4.28
N ILE A 242 -2.35 -0.81 -4.43
CA ILE A 242 -3.74 -1.27 -4.38
C ILE A 242 -3.90 -2.14 -3.13
N ALA A 243 -4.94 -1.87 -2.35
CA ALA A 243 -5.34 -2.65 -1.21
C ALA A 243 -5.92 -4.02 -1.63
N PRO A 244 -6.03 -4.98 -0.70
CA PRO A 244 -6.65 -6.28 -0.98
C PRO A 244 -8.11 -6.21 -1.46
N ASP A 245 -8.83 -5.15 -1.09
CA ASP A 245 -10.21 -4.90 -1.51
C ASP A 245 -10.32 -4.05 -2.78
N GLY A 246 -9.20 -3.77 -3.46
CA GLY A 246 -9.15 -2.97 -4.67
C GLY A 246 -9.07 -1.46 -4.45
N ALA A 247 -9.15 -0.95 -3.22
CA ALA A 247 -8.98 0.49 -3.01
C ALA A 247 -7.57 0.96 -3.35
N TYR A 248 -7.45 2.19 -3.86
CA TYR A 248 -6.19 2.91 -3.90
C TYR A 248 -5.71 3.20 -2.48
N LEU A 249 -4.42 2.97 -2.24
CA LEU A 249 -3.73 3.36 -1.01
C LEU A 249 -2.55 4.26 -1.35
N VAL A 250 -2.33 5.28 -0.52
CA VAL A 250 -1.12 6.10 -0.55
C VAL A 250 -0.61 6.26 0.87
N PHE A 251 0.53 5.63 1.16
CA PHE A 251 1.33 5.91 2.35
C PHE A 251 2.20 7.14 2.11
N TYR A 252 2.51 7.91 3.14
CA TYR A 252 3.42 9.05 3.05
C TYR A 252 3.96 9.42 4.43
N ALA A 253 5.10 10.12 4.45
CA ALA A 253 5.64 10.72 5.65
C ALA A 253 5.08 12.14 5.83
N LYS A 254 4.60 12.49 7.02
CA LYS A 254 4.05 13.81 7.34
C LYS A 254 4.71 14.36 8.59
N TYR A 255 5.27 15.55 8.49
CA TYR A 255 5.84 16.23 9.65
C TYR A 255 4.74 16.80 10.55
N THR A 256 4.84 16.47 11.83
CA THR A 256 4.08 17.13 12.91
C THR A 256 5.06 17.70 13.93
N VAL A 257 5.58 16.84 14.80
CA VAL A 257 6.75 17.08 15.68
C VAL A 257 8.00 16.37 15.16
N ALA A 258 7.78 15.23 14.50
CA ALA A 258 8.71 14.45 13.71
C ALA A 258 7.95 13.94 12.47
N TYR A 259 8.65 13.41 11.47
CA TYR A 259 8.00 12.68 10.39
C TYR A 259 7.37 11.41 10.94
N ASN A 260 6.07 11.24 10.69
CA ASN A 260 5.36 10.01 10.98
C ASN A 260 4.66 9.52 9.73
N LEU A 261 4.42 8.22 9.66
CA LEU A 261 3.73 7.61 8.53
C LEU A 261 2.23 7.76 8.68
N TYR A 262 1.60 8.10 7.57
CA TYR A 262 0.16 8.15 7.41
C TYR A 262 -0.20 7.39 6.15
N TYR A 263 -1.47 7.00 6.03
CA TYR A 263 -2.03 6.64 4.74
C TYR A 263 -3.36 7.34 4.49
N ARG A 264 -3.71 7.41 3.22
CA ARG A 264 -5.07 7.67 2.75
C ARG A 264 -5.51 6.56 1.82
N ARG A 265 -6.82 6.40 1.75
CA ARG A 265 -7.50 5.38 0.96
C ARG A 265 -8.58 6.00 0.08
N ALA A 266 -8.82 5.40 -1.07
CA ALA A 266 -9.88 5.82 -1.98
C ALA A 266 -10.32 4.67 -2.88
N TYR A 267 -11.61 4.52 -3.15
CA TYR A 267 -12.08 3.69 -4.28
C TYR A 267 -12.14 4.46 -5.59
N VAL A 268 -12.32 5.78 -5.49
CA VAL A 268 -12.30 6.71 -6.60
C VAL A 268 -11.15 7.69 -6.36
N PRO A 269 -10.17 7.81 -7.25
CA PRO A 269 -8.91 8.54 -6.99
C PRO A 269 -9.09 10.06 -6.82
N THR A 270 -10.32 10.58 -6.92
CA THR A 270 -10.70 11.97 -6.64
C THR A 270 -11.42 12.16 -5.30
N ILE A 271 -11.82 11.07 -4.62
CA ILE A 271 -12.55 11.08 -3.35
C ILE A 271 -11.77 10.23 -2.35
N TRP A 272 -10.99 10.91 -1.51
CA TRP A 272 -10.13 10.27 -0.52
C TRP A 272 -10.77 10.30 0.86
N GLU A 273 -10.63 9.18 1.57
CA GLU A 273 -10.97 9.07 2.98
C GLU A 273 -10.10 9.99 3.85
N THR A 274 -10.51 10.13 5.11
CA THR A 274 -9.69 10.80 6.13
C THR A 274 -8.34 10.10 6.27
N GLU A 275 -7.28 10.89 6.47
CA GLU A 275 -5.95 10.34 6.73
C GLU A 275 -5.92 9.52 8.03
N VAL A 276 -5.15 8.44 8.03
CA VAL A 276 -4.99 7.55 9.18
C VAL A 276 -3.51 7.50 9.56
N PRO A 277 -3.14 7.80 10.82
CA PRO A 277 -1.76 7.64 11.28
C PRO A 277 -1.39 6.16 11.40
N ILE A 278 -0.14 5.83 11.04
CA ILE A 278 0.47 4.50 11.24
C ILE A 278 1.47 4.56 12.39
N THR A 279 2.35 5.56 12.38
CA THR A 279 3.34 5.77 13.45
C THR A 279 3.01 7.04 14.24
N SER A 280 3.54 7.17 15.45
CA SER A 280 3.29 8.35 16.32
C SER A 280 4.48 8.66 17.22
N ASP A 281 5.67 8.46 16.69
CA ASP A 281 6.92 8.40 17.41
C ASP A 281 7.51 9.81 17.54
N ALA A 282 8.42 9.98 18.49
CA ALA A 282 9.18 11.22 18.64
C ALA A 282 10.36 11.33 17.65
N VAL A 283 10.58 10.30 16.83
CA VAL A 283 11.65 10.23 15.82
C VAL A 283 11.06 10.13 14.41
N ASN A 284 11.88 10.39 13.40
CA ASN A 284 11.42 10.43 12.01
C ASN A 284 11.20 9.03 11.45
N ASN A 285 10.02 8.82 10.85
CA ASN A 285 9.68 7.65 10.05
C ASN A 285 9.40 8.12 8.61
N THR A 286 10.15 7.59 7.64
CA THR A 286 10.12 8.05 6.23
C THR A 286 10.18 6.90 5.24
N GLU A 287 10.09 7.22 3.93
CA GLU A 287 10.28 6.27 2.83
C GLU A 287 9.42 4.99 2.89
N PRO A 288 8.11 5.09 3.18
CA PRO A 288 7.26 3.90 3.24
C PRO A 288 7.27 3.18 1.90
N SER A 289 7.25 1.86 1.95
CA SER A 289 6.97 0.98 0.83
C SER A 289 6.12 -0.16 1.34
N PHE A 290 5.16 -0.60 0.53
CA PHE A 290 4.31 -1.69 0.94
C PHE A 290 4.06 -2.68 -0.18
N TYR A 291 3.66 -3.87 0.24
CA TYR A 291 3.21 -4.95 -0.61
C TYR A 291 1.89 -5.48 -0.07
N SER A 292 0.93 -5.73 -0.96
CA SER A 292 -0.42 -6.15 -0.59
C SER A 292 -0.60 -7.64 -0.79
N MET A 293 -1.16 -8.30 0.23
CA MET A 293 -1.56 -9.70 0.24
C MET A 293 -3.04 -9.79 0.59
N PRO A 294 -3.77 -10.87 0.24
CA PRO A 294 -5.23 -10.94 0.37
C PRO A 294 -5.84 -10.47 1.70
N ASN A 295 -5.13 -10.61 2.82
CA ASN A 295 -5.59 -10.19 4.15
C ASN A 295 -4.61 -9.28 4.90
N TYR A 296 -3.51 -8.87 4.28
CA TYR A 296 -2.43 -8.17 4.98
C TYR A 296 -1.79 -7.12 4.09
N LEU A 297 -1.36 -6.03 4.72
CA LEU A 297 -0.38 -5.12 4.15
C LEU A 297 0.94 -5.39 4.84
N TYR A 298 1.96 -5.66 4.04
CA TYR A 298 3.34 -5.73 4.48
C TYR A 298 3.87 -4.32 4.28
N LEU A 299 4.28 -3.63 5.35
CA LEU A 299 4.84 -2.28 5.30
C LEU A 299 6.31 -2.32 5.71
N ILE A 300 7.16 -1.65 4.95
CA ILE A 300 8.58 -1.43 5.28
C ILE A 300 8.87 0.08 5.20
N TRP A 301 9.67 0.60 6.12
CA TRP A 301 10.01 2.03 6.17
C TRP A 301 11.34 2.28 6.87
N THR A 302 11.79 3.52 6.80
CA THR A 302 13.01 3.98 7.47
C THR A 302 12.68 4.64 8.80
N HIS A 303 13.34 4.20 9.86
CA HIS A 303 13.20 4.70 11.22
C HIS A 303 14.51 5.38 11.66
N ALA A 304 14.44 6.67 11.97
CA ALA A 304 15.61 7.47 12.32
C ALA A 304 15.97 7.35 13.81
N VAL A 305 16.79 6.38 14.18
CA VAL A 305 17.35 6.28 15.54
C VAL A 305 18.16 7.54 15.88
N ASN A 306 19.03 7.95 14.96
CA ASN A 306 19.63 9.28 14.88
C ASN A 306 19.62 9.75 13.43
N TYR A 307 18.73 10.69 13.13
CA TYR A 307 18.45 11.18 11.78
C TYR A 307 19.67 11.45 10.89
N GLN A 308 20.80 11.90 11.45
CA GLN A 308 21.98 12.24 10.65
C GLN A 308 22.90 11.07 10.34
N THR A 309 22.88 9.98 11.11
CA THR A 309 23.95 8.97 11.03
C THR A 309 23.50 7.54 11.26
N ASP A 310 22.27 7.34 11.74
CA ASP A 310 21.79 6.04 12.21
C ASP A 310 20.30 5.93 11.86
N ASN A 311 20.03 5.25 10.76
CA ASN A 311 18.70 4.97 10.29
C ASN A 311 18.58 3.46 10.14
N ASP A 312 17.49 2.90 10.65
CA ASP A 312 17.19 1.48 10.56
C ASP A 312 16.00 1.26 9.64
N ILE A 313 15.91 0.08 9.06
CA ILE A 313 14.72 -0.33 8.29
C ILE A 313 13.81 -1.14 9.18
N TYR A 314 12.54 -0.75 9.25
CA TYR A 314 11.51 -1.40 10.05
C TYR A 314 10.47 -2.05 9.16
N PHE A 315 9.88 -3.14 9.66
CA PHE A 315 8.84 -3.92 9.00
C PHE A 315 7.63 -4.09 9.92
N GLU A 316 6.44 -4.01 9.36
CA GLU A 316 5.19 -4.34 10.05
C GLU A 316 4.25 -5.11 9.14
N LYS A 317 3.62 -6.14 9.69
CA LYS A 317 2.55 -6.90 9.04
C LYS A 317 1.21 -6.43 9.57
N ILE A 318 0.56 -5.56 8.82
CA ILE A 318 -0.72 -4.96 9.19
C ILE A 318 -1.85 -5.87 8.71
N PHE A 319 -2.67 -6.36 9.63
CA PHE A 319 -3.90 -7.07 9.26
C PHE A 319 -4.85 -6.10 8.57
N TYR A 320 -5.19 -6.41 7.32
CA TYR A 320 -6.05 -5.56 6.51
C TYR A 320 -7.50 -5.98 6.70
N THR A 321 -8.15 -5.43 7.74
CA THR A 321 -9.59 -5.52 7.86
C THR A 321 -10.23 -4.52 6.92
N CYS A 322 -10.75 -4.97 5.78
CA CYS A 322 -11.69 -4.19 4.96
C CYS A 322 -13.00 -3.85 5.71
N LEU A 323 -13.13 -4.27 6.97
CA LEU A 323 -14.26 -4.07 7.87
C LEU A 323 -14.34 -2.61 8.36
N GLY A 324 -14.67 -1.70 7.45
CA GLY A 324 -14.85 -0.30 7.80
C GLY A 324 -15.94 0.39 6.99
N VAL A 325 -15.83 0.37 5.66
CA VAL A 325 -16.80 1.03 4.78
C VAL A 325 -16.76 0.33 3.42
N GLU A 326 -17.71 -0.56 3.16
CA GLU A 326 -18.10 -0.78 1.77
C GLU A 326 -18.79 0.50 1.32
N HIS A 327 -18.05 1.33 0.59
CA HIS A 327 -18.70 2.24 -0.32
C HIS A 327 -19.42 1.35 -1.33
N PRO A 328 -20.76 1.39 -1.42
CA PRO A 328 -21.44 0.69 -2.50
C PRO A 328 -20.79 1.13 -3.80
N PRO A 329 -20.58 0.22 -4.78
CA PRO A 329 -20.08 0.61 -6.09
C PRO A 329 -20.86 1.84 -6.54
N HIS A 330 -20.16 2.87 -6.99
CA HIS A 330 -20.72 4.13 -7.49
C HIS A 330 -21.54 3.89 -8.78
N GLU A 331 -22.55 3.03 -8.73
CA GLU A 331 -23.71 3.18 -9.57
C GLU A 331 -24.42 4.45 -9.10
N ASN A 332 -24.61 5.37 -10.03
CA ASN A 332 -25.24 6.67 -9.86
C ASN A 332 -26.75 6.57 -9.49
N THR A 333 -27.16 5.52 -8.78
CA THR A 333 -28.49 5.41 -8.21
C THR A 333 -28.46 5.95 -6.79
N SER A 334 -29.06 7.11 -6.61
CA SER A 334 -29.47 7.69 -5.34
C SER A 334 -30.42 6.75 -4.57
N MET A 335 -29.95 5.61 -4.10
CA MET A 335 -30.64 4.88 -3.04
C MET A 335 -30.14 5.46 -1.71
N ASN A 336 -30.96 6.34 -1.14
CA ASN A 336 -30.90 6.71 0.28
C ASN A 336 -31.32 5.51 1.16
N SER A 337 -30.77 4.33 0.89
CA SER A 337 -31.03 3.10 1.62
C SER A 337 -29.98 2.95 2.72
N SER A 338 -30.21 3.58 3.86
CA SER A 338 -29.46 3.23 5.06
C SER A 338 -29.97 1.89 5.58
N VAL A 339 -29.10 0.89 5.64
CA VAL A 339 -29.33 -0.31 6.42
C VAL A 339 -28.59 -0.13 7.73
N THR A 340 -29.29 -0.14 8.86
CA THR A 340 -28.66 -0.16 10.18
C THR A 340 -28.88 -1.52 10.82
N ILE A 341 -27.80 -2.12 11.29
CA ILE A 341 -27.82 -3.39 12.01
C ILE A 341 -27.63 -3.05 13.47
N SER A 342 -28.65 -3.31 14.29
CA SER A 342 -28.53 -3.22 15.74
C SER A 342 -28.56 -4.62 16.33
N GLN A 343 -27.63 -4.87 17.25
CA GLN A 343 -27.60 -6.12 17.99
C GLN A 343 -28.11 -5.88 19.41
N LYS A 344 -29.04 -6.71 19.85
CA LYS A 344 -29.50 -6.73 21.25
C LYS A 344 -29.71 -8.17 21.68
N HIS A 345 -28.87 -8.65 22.60
CA HIS A 345 -28.78 -10.07 22.96
C HIS A 345 -28.45 -10.95 21.73
N GLN A 346 -29.09 -12.12 21.64
CA GLN A 346 -29.03 -13.06 20.53
C GLN A 346 -29.95 -12.62 19.36
N THR A 347 -30.17 -11.33 19.15
CA THR A 347 -30.95 -10.87 17.99
C THR A 347 -30.22 -9.80 17.20
N ILE A 348 -30.38 -9.85 15.88
CA ILE A 348 -30.01 -8.77 14.98
C ILE A 348 -31.28 -8.15 14.41
N THR A 349 -31.32 -6.82 14.37
CA THR A 349 -32.38 -6.09 13.69
C THR A 349 -31.79 -5.34 12.52
N ILE A 350 -32.30 -5.64 11.33
CA ILE A 350 -31.93 -4.99 10.07
C ILE A 350 -33.04 -4.00 9.76
N ASN A 351 -32.73 -2.71 9.83
CA ASN A 351 -33.69 -1.65 9.55
C ASN A 351 -33.53 -1.23 8.09
N PHE A 352 -34.60 -1.36 7.31
CA PHE A 352 -34.63 -0.92 5.92
C PHE A 352 -35.21 0.50 5.83
N SER A 353 -34.62 1.34 4.99
CA SER A 353 -35.25 2.60 4.63
C SER A 353 -36.57 2.36 3.87
N SER A 354 -37.47 3.34 3.86
CA SER A 354 -38.72 3.28 3.10
C SER A 354 -38.53 3.07 1.59
N SER A 355 -37.33 3.34 1.07
CA SER A 355 -36.97 3.16 -0.33
C SER A 355 -36.52 1.73 -0.69
N CYS A 356 -36.28 0.86 0.29
CA CYS A 356 -35.83 -0.51 0.04
C CYS A 356 -37.03 -1.42 -0.25
N GLN A 357 -37.04 -2.05 -1.42
CA GLN A 357 -38.03 -3.08 -1.79
C GLN A 357 -37.33 -4.26 -2.48
N GLY A 358 -37.74 -5.49 -2.14
CA GLY A 358 -37.26 -6.71 -2.79
C GLY A 358 -36.66 -7.72 -1.83
N ASN A 359 -36.03 -8.76 -2.40
CA ASN A 359 -35.37 -9.83 -1.65
C ASN A 359 -33.87 -9.52 -1.49
N TYR A 360 -33.38 -9.60 -0.26
CA TYR A 360 -32.00 -9.34 0.11
C TYR A 360 -31.42 -10.60 0.76
N PRO A 361 -30.49 -11.32 0.10
CA PRO A 361 -29.88 -12.51 0.70
C PRO A 361 -29.06 -12.12 1.93
N LEU A 362 -29.44 -12.68 3.07
CA LEU A 362 -28.70 -12.62 4.32
C LEU A 362 -27.81 -13.86 4.42
N LYS A 363 -26.52 -13.68 4.67
CA LYS A 363 -25.57 -14.77 4.93
C LYS A 363 -24.79 -14.46 6.20
N ILE A 364 -24.57 -15.47 7.04
CA ILE A 364 -23.70 -15.37 8.22
C ILE A 364 -22.55 -16.36 8.04
N TYR A 365 -21.33 -15.88 8.31
CA TYR A 365 -20.09 -16.64 8.25
C TYR A 365 -19.45 -16.69 9.63
N ASN A 366 -18.77 -17.79 9.94
CA ASN A 366 -17.90 -17.86 11.12
C ASN A 366 -16.54 -17.18 10.86
N ILE A 367 -15.67 -17.15 11.88
CA ILE A 367 -14.33 -16.55 11.79
C ILE A 367 -13.38 -17.23 10.78
N SER A 368 -13.67 -18.47 10.37
CA SER A 368 -12.90 -19.15 9.31
C SER A 368 -13.45 -18.89 7.91
N GLY A 369 -14.44 -17.99 7.77
CA GLY A 369 -15.07 -17.66 6.49
C GLY A 369 -16.06 -18.72 5.98
N GLN A 370 -16.37 -19.74 6.78
CA GLN A 370 -17.38 -20.73 6.42
C GLN A 370 -18.77 -20.14 6.64
N MET A 371 -19.62 -20.21 5.62
CA MET A 371 -21.03 -19.84 5.72
C MET A 371 -21.77 -20.86 6.60
N ILE A 372 -22.46 -20.37 7.62
CA ILE A 372 -23.18 -21.20 8.59
C ILE A 372 -24.68 -20.94 8.60
N PHE A 373 -25.12 -19.81 8.04
CA PHE A 373 -26.53 -19.46 7.92
C PHE A 373 -26.75 -18.68 6.62
N GLN A 374 -27.89 -18.94 5.97
CA GLN A 374 -28.35 -18.19 4.81
C GLN A 374 -29.87 -18.08 4.86
N ASP A 375 -30.39 -16.88 4.58
CA ASP A 375 -31.80 -16.61 4.39
C ASP A 375 -32.03 -15.52 3.33
N ASN A 376 -33.28 -15.28 2.91
CA ASN A 376 -33.66 -14.18 2.05
C ASN A 376 -34.63 -13.25 2.79
N ILE A 377 -34.23 -11.98 2.94
CA ILE A 377 -35.03 -10.97 3.60
C ILE A 377 -35.86 -10.22 2.57
N GLN A 378 -37.17 -10.29 2.71
CA GLN A 378 -38.07 -9.45 1.92
C GLN A 378 -38.17 -8.06 2.58
N ALA A 379 -37.52 -7.05 2.00
CA ALA A 379 -37.76 -5.66 2.34
C ALA A 379 -39.03 -5.16 1.66
N ASN A 380 -39.96 -4.62 2.44
CA ASN A 380 -41.23 -4.08 1.95
C ASN A 380 -41.38 -2.61 2.43
N GLY A 381 -40.35 -1.78 2.23
CA GLY A 381 -40.29 -0.40 2.73
C GLY A 381 -39.75 -0.30 4.16
N THR A 382 -40.33 0.59 4.99
CA THR A 382 -39.90 0.94 6.37
C THR A 382 -40.15 -0.18 7.39
N ALA A 383 -39.73 -1.40 7.05
CA ALA A 383 -39.84 -2.58 7.89
C ALA A 383 -38.51 -2.86 8.58
N ASN A 384 -38.60 -3.27 9.84
CA ASN A 384 -37.47 -3.82 10.57
C ASN A 384 -37.60 -5.34 10.51
N VAL A 385 -36.52 -6.02 10.15
CA VAL A 385 -36.48 -7.48 10.16
C VAL A 385 -35.56 -7.92 11.29
N THR A 386 -36.12 -8.63 12.25
CA THR A 386 -35.39 -9.15 13.40
C THR A 386 -35.16 -10.64 13.23
N TYR A 387 -33.91 -11.06 13.35
CA TYR A 387 -33.50 -12.46 13.38
C TYR A 387 -33.08 -12.87 14.77
N ASP A 388 -33.59 -14.02 15.19
CA ASP A 388 -33.12 -14.72 16.38
C ASP A 388 -31.90 -15.58 16.04
N LEU A 389 -30.81 -15.29 16.72
CA LEU A 389 -29.52 -15.94 16.61
C LEU A 389 -29.28 -16.91 17.78
N GLY A 390 -30.27 -17.20 18.62
CA GLY A 390 -30.10 -18.10 19.76
C GLY A 390 -29.77 -19.56 19.39
N HIS A 391 -29.89 -19.90 18.11
CA HIS A 391 -29.44 -21.17 17.56
C HIS A 391 -27.92 -21.21 17.25
N LEU A 392 -27.24 -20.06 17.23
CA LEU A 392 -25.81 -19.98 17.01
C LEU A 392 -25.06 -20.07 18.34
N SER A 393 -23.97 -20.83 18.37
CA SER A 393 -23.09 -20.88 19.55
C SER A 393 -22.46 -19.50 19.81
N PRO A 394 -22.09 -19.17 21.05
CA PRO A 394 -21.36 -17.95 21.36
C PRO A 394 -20.06 -17.86 20.55
N ASN A 395 -19.93 -16.86 19.67
CA ASN A 395 -18.75 -16.62 18.83
C ASN A 395 -18.85 -15.25 18.11
N ILE A 396 -17.80 -14.91 17.36
CA ILE A 396 -17.78 -13.80 16.40
C ILE A 396 -18.26 -14.33 15.05
N TYR A 397 -19.17 -13.59 14.43
CA TYR A 397 -19.70 -13.90 13.11
C TYR A 397 -19.67 -12.68 12.20
N PHE A 398 -19.54 -12.93 10.91
CA PHE A 398 -19.66 -11.92 9.87
C PHE A 398 -21.01 -12.05 9.19
N LEU A 399 -21.78 -10.98 9.17
CA LEU A 399 -23.01 -10.88 8.41
C LEU A 399 -22.74 -10.20 7.08
N LYS A 400 -23.32 -10.78 6.03
CA LYS A 400 -23.39 -10.21 4.69
C LYS A 400 -24.86 -10.08 4.29
N LEU A 401 -25.28 -8.87 3.94
CA LEU A 401 -26.56 -8.61 3.29
C LEU A 401 -26.28 -8.25 1.83
N GLY A 402 -26.70 -9.09 0.89
CA GLY A 402 -26.59 -8.79 -0.54
C GLY A 402 -27.79 -8.00 -1.04
N THR A 403 -27.62 -7.32 -2.17
CA THR A 403 -28.75 -6.74 -2.94
C THR A 403 -29.12 -7.64 -4.11
N VAL A 404 -30.27 -7.36 -4.74
CA VAL A 404 -30.72 -7.99 -6.00
C VAL A 404 -29.72 -7.76 -7.16
N HIS A 405 -28.80 -6.79 -6.99
CA HIS A 405 -27.81 -6.37 -7.99
C HIS A 405 -26.35 -6.48 -7.48
N ASP A 406 -26.08 -7.38 -6.53
CA ASP A 406 -24.73 -7.71 -6.01
C ASP A 406 -23.94 -6.58 -5.31
N SER A 407 -24.53 -5.42 -5.04
CA SER A 407 -23.96 -4.47 -4.08
C SER A 407 -24.12 -5.02 -2.63
N MET A 408 -23.11 -4.80 -1.79
CA MET A 408 -22.94 -5.52 -0.52
C MET A 408 -23.03 -4.56 0.68
N ALA A 409 -23.49 -5.09 1.82
CA ALA A 409 -23.28 -4.49 3.13
C ALA A 409 -22.80 -5.58 4.11
N PHE A 410 -21.68 -5.33 4.80
CA PHE A 410 -21.15 -6.20 5.85
C PHE A 410 -21.34 -5.60 7.24
N SER A 411 -21.55 -6.47 8.22
CA SER A 411 -21.51 -6.09 9.64
C SER A 411 -20.96 -7.25 10.48
N THR A 412 -20.22 -6.92 11.53
CA THR A 412 -19.72 -7.91 12.50
C THR A 412 -20.75 -8.08 13.61
N ILE A 413 -21.13 -9.33 13.91
CA ILE A 413 -22.06 -9.68 14.98
C ILE A 413 -21.30 -10.43 16.08
N TYR A 414 -21.58 -10.10 17.35
CA TYR A 414 -20.95 -10.73 18.51
C TYR A 414 -21.99 -11.48 19.34
N ILE A 415 -22.08 -12.81 19.22
CA ILE A 415 -23.00 -13.57 20.07
C ILE A 415 -22.27 -13.92 21.37
N VAL A 416 -22.68 -13.28 22.46
CA VAL A 416 -22.18 -13.52 23.82
C VAL A 416 -23.28 -14.21 24.63
N GLU A 417 -22.86 -15.07 25.56
CA GLU A 417 -23.73 -15.78 26.52
C GLU A 417 -24.47 -14.84 27.48
#